data_AF-M3T995-F1
#
_entry.id   AF-M3T995-F1
#
_cell.length_a   1.000
_cell.length_b   1.000
_cell.length_c   1.000
_cell.angle_alpha   90.00
_cell.angle_beta   90.00
_cell.angle_gamma   90.00
#
_symmetry.space_group_name_H-M   'P 1'
#
loop_
_entity.id
_entity.type
_entity.pdbx_description
1 polymer ?
#
loop_
_entity_poly.entity_id
_entity_poly.type
_entity_poly.pdbx_seq_one_letter_code
_entity_poly.pdbx_strand_id
1 'polypeptide(L)'
;MIVVHRVEEYNTWKKHFDAAADLRAAAGETDFEVLRSTGDTNLVVHSSTWSSDADARAFFESAKVARIRAEAGVEPPLFLYLDSVETGTLDAPPPQPSQTSSPRLKLVPMPQRVTRLPDLDIDLLTDTRMMAEVDDMELYIDGSTGRILTEFDWSDESADVHHVNSISSHEQYTYLEAFTDAVADRDLRSHLREALDGRRPFRRFKDVLFQHRTKVGVLWSPFQETLGAIDTIEWLRHLEVITDDEAAWETAAREARRDELIEQITAATR
;
A
#
# COMPACT_ATOMS: atom_id res chain seq x y z
N MET A 1 23.70 -5.57 -0.89
CA MET A 1 22.46 -4.94 -1.41
C MET A 1 21.57 -6.03 -2.00
N ILE A 2 20.26 -5.92 -1.85
CA ILE A 2 19.28 -6.80 -2.50
C ILE A 2 18.28 -5.95 -3.29
N VAL A 3 18.00 -6.32 -4.54
CA VAL A 3 16.92 -5.77 -5.35
C VAL A 3 15.88 -6.85 -5.59
N VAL A 4 14.62 -6.55 -5.29
CA VAL A 4 13.49 -7.46 -5.56
C VAL A 4 12.53 -6.77 -6.51
N HIS A 5 12.29 -7.38 -7.66
CA HIS A 5 11.42 -6.80 -8.68
C HIS A 5 10.81 -7.85 -9.58
N ARG A 6 9.61 -7.57 -10.07
CA ARG A 6 8.96 -8.35 -11.11
C ARG A 6 9.33 -7.78 -12.48
N VAL A 7 9.35 -8.64 -13.49
CA VAL A 7 9.61 -8.25 -14.87
C VAL A 7 8.52 -8.82 -15.79
N GLU A 8 8.21 -8.11 -16.86
CA GLU A 8 7.23 -8.59 -17.84
C GLU A 8 7.66 -9.94 -18.44
N GLU A 9 8.93 -10.05 -18.87
CA GLU A 9 9.50 -11.26 -19.45
C GLU A 9 10.96 -11.47 -19.02
N TYR A 10 11.23 -12.51 -18.25
CA TYR A 10 12.57 -12.78 -17.69
C TYR A 10 13.67 -12.84 -18.75
N ASN A 11 13.44 -13.53 -19.87
CA ASN A 11 14.45 -13.69 -20.91
C ASN A 11 14.79 -12.37 -21.61
N THR A 12 13.85 -11.45 -21.70
CA THR A 12 14.06 -10.11 -22.23
C THR A 12 14.86 -9.29 -21.22
N TRP A 13 14.39 -9.25 -19.97
CA TRP A 13 15.08 -8.56 -18.88
C TRP A 13 16.54 -9.02 -18.73
N LYS A 14 16.80 -10.33 -18.77
CA LYS A 14 18.15 -10.89 -18.58
C LYS A 14 19.14 -10.38 -19.63
N LYS A 15 18.70 -10.12 -20.87
CA LYS A 15 19.56 -9.53 -21.91
C LYS A 15 19.97 -8.10 -21.55
N HIS A 16 19.04 -7.30 -21.02
CA HIS A 16 19.35 -5.94 -20.54
C HIS A 16 20.26 -5.97 -19.32
N PHE A 17 20.00 -6.87 -18.38
CA PHE A 17 20.83 -7.08 -17.19
C PHE A 17 22.28 -7.46 -17.55
N ASP A 18 22.45 -8.36 -18.52
CA ASP A 18 23.75 -8.80 -19.00
C ASP A 18 24.48 -7.71 -19.81
N ALA A 19 23.75 -6.99 -20.66
CA ALA A 19 24.31 -5.85 -21.40
C ALA A 19 24.78 -4.71 -20.48
N ALA A 20 24.23 -4.61 -19.27
CA ALA A 20 24.61 -3.61 -18.27
C ALA A 20 25.77 -4.06 -17.36
N ALA A 21 26.37 -5.24 -17.56
CA ALA A 21 27.42 -5.78 -16.68
C ALA A 21 28.62 -4.83 -16.52
N ASP A 22 29.18 -4.32 -17.61
CA ASP A 22 30.32 -3.39 -17.56
C ASP A 22 29.96 -2.08 -16.84
N LEU A 23 28.71 -1.63 -17.00
CA LEU A 23 28.21 -0.42 -16.34
C LEU A 23 28.10 -0.62 -14.82
N ARG A 24 27.62 -1.79 -14.37
CA ARG A 24 27.53 -2.14 -12.94
C ARG A 24 28.91 -2.31 -12.32
N ALA A 25 29.82 -3.02 -12.99
CA ALA A 25 31.19 -3.20 -12.54
C ALA A 25 31.94 -1.86 -12.42
N ALA A 26 31.78 -0.97 -13.41
CA ALA A 26 32.37 0.37 -13.36
C ALA A 26 31.80 1.26 -12.26
N ALA A 27 30.54 1.00 -11.84
CA ALA A 27 29.90 1.68 -10.72
C ALA A 27 30.23 1.06 -9.35
N GLY A 28 31.05 0.02 -9.31
CA GLY A 28 31.56 -0.54 -8.06
C GLY A 28 30.84 -1.80 -7.56
N GLU A 29 30.03 -2.46 -8.38
CA GLU A 29 29.53 -3.81 -8.08
C GLU A 29 30.66 -4.84 -8.22
N THR A 30 30.89 -5.65 -7.18
CA THR A 30 32.00 -6.61 -7.12
C THR A 30 31.57 -8.06 -7.26
N ASP A 31 30.36 -8.38 -6.78
CA ASP A 31 29.80 -9.74 -6.86
C ASP A 31 28.28 -9.66 -6.97
N PHE A 32 27.67 -10.64 -7.64
CA PHE A 32 26.22 -10.69 -7.76
C PHE A 32 25.68 -12.11 -7.93
N GLU A 33 24.46 -12.30 -7.46
CA GLU A 33 23.64 -13.47 -7.65
C GLU A 33 22.26 -13.04 -8.17
N VAL A 34 21.77 -13.75 -9.18
CA VAL A 34 20.40 -13.59 -9.69
C VAL A 34 19.62 -14.85 -9.38
N LEU A 35 18.58 -14.68 -8.57
CA LEU A 35 17.65 -15.71 -8.19
C LEU A 35 16.29 -15.43 -8.84
N ARG A 36 15.52 -16.51 -9.05
CA ARG A 36 14.12 -16.42 -9.45
C ARG A 36 13.26 -17.13 -8.44
N SER A 37 12.04 -16.63 -8.23
CA SER A 37 11.06 -17.34 -7.43
C SER A 37 10.66 -18.65 -8.13
N THR A 38 10.47 -19.70 -7.34
CA THR A 38 9.95 -20.99 -7.84
C THR A 38 8.45 -20.93 -8.13
N GLY A 39 7.73 -20.01 -7.48
CA GLY A 39 6.29 -19.80 -7.69
C GLY A 39 5.99 -18.81 -8.81
N ASP A 40 6.99 -18.00 -9.19
CA ASP A 40 6.85 -16.97 -10.21
C ASP A 40 8.18 -16.73 -10.92
N THR A 41 8.28 -17.24 -12.15
CA THR A 41 9.52 -17.18 -12.94
C THR A 41 9.88 -15.76 -13.39
N ASN A 42 8.98 -14.80 -13.22
CA ASN A 42 9.17 -13.40 -13.54
C ASN A 42 9.47 -12.53 -12.30
N LEU A 43 9.43 -13.09 -11.09
CA LEU A 43 9.93 -12.43 -9.89
C LEU A 43 11.43 -12.71 -9.73
N VAL A 44 12.22 -11.66 -9.76
CA VAL A 44 13.68 -11.70 -9.71
C VAL A 44 14.19 -11.11 -8.40
N VAL A 45 15.16 -11.79 -7.81
CA VAL A 45 15.96 -11.26 -6.69
C VAL A 45 17.40 -11.13 -7.18
N HIS A 46 17.91 -9.90 -7.15
CA HIS A 46 19.30 -9.59 -7.46
C HIS A 46 20.02 -9.24 -6.16
N SER A 47 20.81 -10.17 -5.65
CA SER A 47 21.68 -9.96 -4.50
C SER A 47 23.05 -9.53 -5.00
N SER A 48 23.58 -8.42 -4.54
CA SER A 48 24.92 -7.98 -4.96
C SER A 48 25.71 -7.25 -3.89
N THR A 49 27.03 -7.37 -4.02
CA THR A 49 28.02 -6.73 -3.16
C THR A 49 28.64 -5.55 -3.90
N TRP A 50 28.75 -4.42 -3.21
CA TRP A 50 29.23 -3.16 -3.76
C TRP A 50 30.40 -2.63 -2.94
N SER A 51 31.27 -1.86 -3.61
CA SER A 51 32.39 -1.18 -2.96
C SER A 51 31.94 -0.15 -1.91
N SER A 52 30.76 0.46 -2.08
CA SER A 52 30.09 1.27 -1.06
C SER A 52 28.58 1.35 -1.27
N ASP A 53 27.83 1.60 -0.19
CA ASP A 53 26.39 1.88 -0.27
C ASP A 53 26.07 3.16 -1.05
N ALA A 54 26.95 4.16 -0.97
CA ALA A 54 26.80 5.41 -1.71
C ALA A 54 26.86 5.18 -3.22
N ASP A 55 27.78 4.33 -3.68
CA ASP A 55 27.92 3.99 -5.10
C ASP A 55 26.73 3.17 -5.60
N ALA A 56 26.26 2.21 -4.79
CA ALA A 56 25.06 1.43 -5.11
C ALA A 56 23.83 2.34 -5.27
N ARG A 57 23.60 3.28 -4.33
CA ARG A 57 22.49 4.25 -4.42
C ARG A 57 22.62 5.14 -5.64
N ALA A 58 23.79 5.75 -5.84
CA ALA A 58 24.05 6.61 -6.98
C ALA A 58 23.80 5.89 -8.32
N PHE A 59 24.13 4.60 -8.39
CA PHE A 59 23.85 3.77 -9.55
C PHE A 59 22.35 3.52 -9.75
N PHE A 60 21.67 2.92 -8.76
CA PHE A 60 20.28 2.47 -8.92
C PHE A 60 19.26 3.61 -8.94
N GLU A 61 19.56 4.74 -8.33
CA GLU A 61 18.72 5.94 -8.32
C GLU A 61 18.99 6.86 -9.53
N SER A 62 19.99 6.54 -10.37
CA SER A 62 20.27 7.33 -11.57
C SER A 62 19.16 7.26 -12.61
N ALA A 63 18.87 8.39 -13.27
CA ALA A 63 17.90 8.46 -14.36
C ALA A 63 18.24 7.50 -15.53
N LYS A 64 19.54 7.24 -15.75
CA LYS A 64 20.01 6.29 -16.77
C LYS A 64 19.57 4.86 -16.44
N VAL A 65 19.80 4.41 -15.21
CA VAL A 65 19.43 3.04 -14.79
C VAL A 65 17.90 2.91 -14.68
N ALA A 66 17.20 3.95 -14.23
CA ALA A 66 15.73 3.98 -14.24
C ALA A 66 15.17 3.77 -15.65
N ARG A 67 15.73 4.43 -16.67
CA ARG A 67 15.34 4.25 -18.07
C ARG A 67 15.62 2.84 -18.59
N ILE A 68 16.81 2.28 -18.30
CA ILE A 68 17.16 0.91 -18.70
C ILE A 68 16.18 -0.10 -18.09
N ARG A 69 15.77 0.09 -16.83
CA ARG A 69 14.77 -0.76 -16.16
C ARG A 69 13.40 -0.66 -16.82
N ALA A 70 12.95 0.56 -17.12
CA ALA A 70 11.68 0.77 -17.82
C ALA A 70 11.67 0.10 -19.21
N GLU A 71 12.75 0.26 -19.99
CA GLU A 71 12.91 -0.39 -21.30
C GLU A 71 12.97 -1.92 -21.21
N ALA A 72 13.43 -2.45 -20.07
CA ALA A 72 13.50 -3.88 -19.79
C ALA A 72 12.20 -4.48 -19.21
N GLY A 73 11.11 -3.70 -19.11
CA GLY A 73 9.83 -4.15 -18.57
C GLY A 73 9.86 -4.46 -17.08
N VAL A 74 10.68 -3.73 -16.30
CA VAL A 74 10.80 -3.89 -14.85
C VAL A 74 9.70 -3.09 -14.15
N GLU A 75 8.89 -3.76 -13.33
CA GLU A 75 7.99 -3.11 -12.38
C GLU A 75 8.78 -2.37 -11.28
N PRO A 76 8.17 -1.42 -10.54
CA PRO A 76 8.83 -0.69 -9.48
C PRO A 76 9.61 -1.60 -8.51
N PRO A 77 10.95 -1.51 -8.49
CA PRO A 77 11.80 -2.40 -7.68
C PRO A 77 11.83 -1.99 -6.21
N LEU A 78 11.95 -2.98 -5.31
CA LEU A 78 12.34 -2.76 -3.91
C LEU A 78 13.86 -2.82 -3.80
N PHE A 79 14.47 -1.78 -3.22
CA PHE A 79 15.90 -1.73 -2.93
C PHE A 79 16.14 -1.88 -1.43
N LEU A 80 16.93 -2.88 -1.06
CA LEU A 80 17.36 -3.13 0.31
C LEU A 80 18.88 -2.96 0.41
N TYR A 81 19.29 -1.95 1.18
CA TYR A 81 20.70 -1.71 1.54
C TYR A 81 20.87 -2.25 2.96
N LEU A 82 21.67 -3.31 3.11
CA LEU A 82 21.69 -4.14 4.30
C LEU A 82 23.13 -4.30 4.78
N ASP A 83 23.32 -4.15 6.08
CA ASP A 83 24.54 -4.56 6.77
C ASP A 83 24.45 -6.04 7.14
N SER A 84 25.53 -6.80 6.91
CA SER A 84 25.64 -8.16 7.43
C SER A 84 25.93 -8.10 8.94
N VAL A 85 24.99 -8.57 9.76
CA VAL A 85 25.14 -8.60 11.22
C VAL A 85 25.80 -9.90 11.70
N GLU A 86 25.46 -11.03 11.07
CA GLU A 86 25.99 -12.34 11.40
C GLU A 86 26.02 -13.24 10.16
N THR A 87 27.04 -14.08 10.04
CA THR A 87 27.11 -15.15 9.04
C THR A 87 27.66 -16.39 9.73
N GLY A 88 26.97 -17.52 9.57
CA GLY A 88 27.36 -18.80 10.17
C GLY A 88 27.31 -19.92 9.14
N THR A 89 28.18 -20.91 9.31
CA THR A 89 28.07 -22.19 8.61
C THR A 89 27.62 -23.23 9.62
N LEU A 90 26.49 -23.89 9.35
CA LEU A 90 26.04 -25.01 10.16
C LEU A 90 26.73 -26.27 9.62
N ASP A 91 27.67 -26.83 10.38
CA ASP A 91 28.41 -28.03 9.99
C ASP A 91 27.46 -29.23 9.84
N ALA A 92 27.03 -29.48 8.61
CA ALA A 92 26.51 -30.76 8.16
C ALA A 92 27.44 -31.28 7.05
N PRO A 93 27.83 -32.57 7.06
CA PRO A 93 28.69 -33.12 6.01
C PRO A 93 28.00 -33.00 4.64
N PRO A 94 28.76 -32.80 3.54
CA PRO A 94 28.18 -32.57 2.23
C PRO A 94 27.36 -33.80 1.79
N PRO A 95 26.12 -33.63 1.30
CA PRO A 95 25.33 -34.76 0.82
C PRO A 95 25.99 -35.36 -0.42
N GLN A 96 26.19 -36.68 -0.41
CA GLN A 96 26.62 -37.43 -1.59
C GLN A 96 25.55 -37.34 -2.69
N PRO A 97 25.94 -37.37 -3.98
CA PRO A 97 24.99 -37.42 -5.07
C PRO A 97 24.41 -38.84 -5.14
N SER A 98 23.27 -39.07 -4.51
CA SER A 98 22.46 -40.27 -4.75
C SER A 98 20.99 -39.91 -4.71
N GLN A 99 20.33 -40.21 -5.83
CA GLN A 99 18.89 -40.12 -6.02
C GLN A 99 18.16 -40.94 -4.96
N THR A 100 17.62 -40.32 -3.92
CA THR A 100 16.49 -40.87 -3.19
C THR A 100 15.74 -39.77 -2.46
N SER A 101 14.43 -39.75 -2.70
CA SER A 101 13.42 -38.88 -2.09
C SER A 101 13.78 -38.42 -0.67
N SER A 102 14.15 -37.14 -0.53
CA SER A 102 14.11 -36.48 0.77
C SER A 102 12.65 -36.41 1.25
N PRO A 103 12.40 -36.54 2.57
CA PRO A 103 11.06 -36.34 3.08
C PRO A 103 10.65 -34.93 2.67
N ARG A 104 9.46 -34.78 2.07
CA ARG A 104 8.87 -33.47 1.87
C ARG A 104 8.94 -32.78 3.23
N LEU A 105 9.84 -31.80 3.36
CA LEU A 105 9.58 -30.67 4.24
C LEU A 105 8.20 -30.23 3.79
N LYS A 106 7.19 -30.55 4.58
CA LYS A 106 5.94 -29.82 4.48
C LYS A 106 6.39 -28.42 4.82
N LEU A 107 6.56 -27.62 3.78
CA LEU A 107 6.49 -26.19 3.86
C LEU A 107 5.19 -25.96 4.63
N VAL A 108 5.31 -25.75 5.95
CA VAL A 108 4.27 -24.97 6.61
C VAL A 108 4.35 -23.66 5.83
N PRO A 109 3.28 -23.27 5.12
CA PRO A 109 3.33 -22.01 4.40
C PRO A 109 3.79 -20.97 5.41
N MET A 110 4.95 -20.34 5.18
CA MET A 110 5.13 -19.01 5.75
C MET A 110 3.87 -18.26 5.30
N PRO A 111 3.11 -17.61 6.19
CA PRO A 111 2.13 -16.67 5.72
C PRO A 111 2.91 -15.65 4.89
N GLN A 112 2.79 -15.75 3.57
CA GLN A 112 3.16 -14.68 2.66
C GLN A 112 2.10 -13.60 2.89
N ARG A 113 2.18 -12.91 4.04
CA ARG A 113 1.36 -11.74 4.32
C ARG A 113 2.28 -10.55 4.26
N VAL A 114 2.32 -9.92 3.08
CA VAL A 114 2.52 -8.48 2.88
C VAL A 114 2.09 -8.25 1.43
N THR A 115 0.86 -7.80 1.22
CA THR A 115 0.53 -7.12 -0.04
C THR A 115 1.32 -5.83 -0.06
N ARG A 116 2.05 -5.52 -1.14
CA ARG A 116 2.58 -4.16 -1.27
C ARG A 116 1.42 -3.21 -1.56
N LEU A 117 1.34 -2.08 -0.84
CA LEU A 117 0.37 -1.01 -1.08
C LEU A 117 0.10 -0.61 -2.56
N PRO A 118 1.06 -0.65 -3.52
CA PRO A 118 0.82 -0.21 -4.90
C PRO A 118 -0.23 -1.03 -5.66
N ASP A 119 -0.54 -2.24 -5.20
CA ASP A 119 -1.53 -3.11 -5.85
C ASP A 119 -2.92 -2.99 -5.21
N LEU A 120 -3.04 -2.24 -4.10
CA LEU A 120 -4.29 -2.08 -3.35
C LEU A 120 -4.97 -0.76 -3.71
N ASP A 121 -6.19 -0.85 -4.22
CA ASP A 121 -7.02 0.32 -4.49
C ASP A 121 -7.70 0.80 -3.18
N ILE A 122 -6.93 1.54 -2.37
CA ILE A 122 -7.42 2.11 -1.09
C ILE A 122 -8.61 3.04 -1.33
N ASP A 123 -8.62 3.77 -2.44
CA ASP A 123 -9.68 4.73 -2.73
C ASP A 123 -10.99 3.98 -3.07
N LEU A 124 -10.93 2.91 -3.88
CA LEU A 124 -12.08 2.02 -4.12
C LEU A 124 -12.60 1.36 -2.85
N LEU A 125 -11.70 0.89 -1.97
CA LEU A 125 -12.09 0.33 -0.68
C LEU A 125 -12.74 1.39 0.21
N THR A 126 -12.18 2.60 0.23
CA THR A 126 -12.73 3.73 0.99
C THR A 126 -14.13 4.06 0.50
N ASP A 127 -14.31 4.22 -0.80
CA ASP A 127 -15.61 4.49 -1.43
C ASP A 127 -16.63 3.42 -1.06
N THR A 128 -16.24 2.14 -1.18
CA THR A 128 -17.09 0.99 -0.81
C THR A 128 -17.50 1.06 0.65
N ARG A 129 -16.55 1.33 1.56
CA ARG A 129 -16.83 1.37 3.01
C ARG A 129 -17.65 2.60 3.41
N MET A 130 -17.52 3.71 2.69
CA MET A 130 -18.32 4.93 2.90
C MET A 130 -19.74 4.81 2.34
N MET A 131 -19.95 3.94 1.35
CA MET A 131 -21.25 3.64 0.78
C MET A 131 -22.08 2.79 1.76
N ALA A 132 -23.04 3.42 2.43
CA ALA A 132 -23.82 2.78 3.49
C ALA A 132 -24.85 1.74 3.00
N GLU A 133 -25.11 1.61 1.70
CA GLU A 133 -26.10 0.70 1.10
C GLU A 133 -26.08 0.89 -0.43
N VAL A 134 -25.27 0.13 -1.16
CA VAL A 134 -25.29 0.10 -2.64
C VAL A 134 -25.57 -1.33 -3.07
N ASP A 135 -26.52 -1.49 -4.01
CA ASP A 135 -27.06 -2.74 -4.55
C ASP A 135 -26.08 -3.93 -4.53
N ASP A 136 -26.46 -5.01 -3.82
CA ASP A 136 -26.07 -6.43 -3.95
C ASP A 136 -24.59 -6.82 -4.15
N MET A 137 -23.65 -5.87 -4.15
CA MET A 137 -22.22 -6.13 -4.30
C MET A 137 -21.55 -6.17 -2.93
N GLU A 138 -21.65 -7.32 -2.28
CA GLU A 138 -20.81 -7.65 -1.14
C GLU A 138 -19.37 -7.80 -1.63
N LEU A 139 -18.50 -6.86 -1.24
CA LEU A 139 -17.08 -6.90 -1.56
C LEU A 139 -16.31 -7.52 -0.41
N TYR A 140 -15.30 -8.29 -0.78
CA TYR A 140 -14.42 -8.96 0.16
C TYR A 140 -12.97 -8.63 -0.17
N ILE A 141 -12.09 -8.81 0.80
CA ILE A 141 -10.65 -8.73 0.60
C ILE A 141 -10.00 -10.04 1.04
N ASP A 142 -9.08 -10.55 0.23
CA ASP A 142 -8.19 -11.63 0.60
C ASP A 142 -7.14 -11.10 1.59
N GLY A 143 -7.14 -11.60 2.81
CA GLY A 143 -6.23 -11.23 3.90
C GLY A 143 -4.75 -11.57 3.62
N SER A 144 -4.49 -12.50 2.71
CA SER A 144 -3.14 -12.92 2.32
C SER A 144 -2.60 -12.14 1.12
N THR A 145 -3.46 -11.77 0.19
CA THR A 145 -3.06 -11.13 -1.07
C THR A 145 -3.55 -9.70 -1.26
N GLY A 146 -4.39 -9.17 -0.36
CA GLY A 146 -5.00 -7.85 -0.46
C GLY A 146 -5.94 -7.68 -1.66
N ARG A 147 -6.23 -8.74 -2.42
CA ARG A 147 -7.08 -8.65 -3.61
C ARG A 147 -8.54 -8.43 -3.21
N ILE A 148 -9.20 -7.51 -3.90
CA ILE A 148 -10.65 -7.34 -3.81
C ILE A 148 -11.33 -8.48 -4.55
N LEU A 149 -12.27 -9.14 -3.88
CA LEU A 149 -13.04 -10.27 -4.37
C LEU A 149 -14.53 -9.92 -4.39
N THR A 150 -15.22 -10.35 -5.44
CA THR A 150 -16.69 -10.33 -5.53
C THR A 150 -17.28 -11.71 -5.29
N GLU A 151 -16.47 -12.77 -5.45
CA GLU A 151 -16.86 -14.17 -5.29
C GLU A 151 -15.66 -14.98 -4.78
N PHE A 152 -15.91 -15.98 -3.93
CA PHE A 152 -14.92 -16.94 -3.45
C PHE A 152 -15.60 -18.24 -3.02
N ASP A 153 -14.81 -19.30 -2.80
CA ASP A 153 -15.33 -20.60 -2.38
C ASP A 153 -15.61 -20.62 -0.87
N TRP A 154 -16.88 -20.48 -0.50
CA TRP A 154 -17.35 -20.55 0.89
C TRP A 154 -17.11 -21.90 1.57
N SER A 155 -16.77 -22.95 0.81
CA SER A 155 -16.44 -24.26 1.38
C SER A 155 -14.98 -24.39 1.81
N ASP A 156 -14.12 -23.45 1.41
CA ASP A 156 -12.73 -23.39 1.85
C ASP A 156 -12.62 -22.71 3.22
N GLU A 157 -12.64 -23.52 4.28
CA GLU A 157 -12.46 -23.04 5.66
C GLU A 157 -11.05 -22.46 5.93
N SER A 158 -10.09 -22.65 5.01
CA SER A 158 -8.74 -22.08 5.10
C SER A 158 -8.60 -20.73 4.41
N ALA A 159 -9.65 -20.26 3.71
CA ALA A 159 -9.66 -18.99 3.03
C ALA A 159 -9.65 -17.82 4.03
N ASP A 160 -8.59 -17.02 3.97
CA ASP A 160 -8.42 -15.79 4.75
C ASP A 160 -9.13 -14.64 4.03
N VAL A 161 -10.45 -14.54 4.19
CA VAL A 161 -11.29 -13.59 3.44
C VAL A 161 -12.09 -12.73 4.42
N HIS A 162 -12.05 -11.41 4.22
CA HIS A 162 -12.71 -10.44 5.08
C HIS A 162 -13.72 -9.61 4.31
N HIS A 163 -14.92 -9.44 4.86
CA HIS A 163 -15.93 -8.57 4.28
C HIS A 163 -15.53 -7.10 4.40
N VAL A 164 -15.70 -6.33 3.32
CA VAL A 164 -15.46 -4.88 3.28
C VAL A 164 -16.64 -4.17 3.97
N ASN A 165 -16.59 -4.14 5.30
CA ASN A 165 -17.64 -3.55 6.12
C ASN A 165 -17.73 -2.02 5.98
N SER A 166 -18.95 -1.48 6.07
CA SER A 166 -19.15 -0.04 6.09
C SER A 166 -18.50 0.62 7.32
N ILE A 167 -17.97 1.85 7.13
CA ILE A 167 -17.48 2.70 8.22
C ILE A 167 -18.63 2.99 9.18
N SER A 168 -18.38 2.82 10.48
CA SER A 168 -19.41 2.98 11.50
C SER A 168 -20.01 4.39 11.50
N SER A 169 -21.30 4.51 11.84
CA SER A 169 -21.94 5.83 11.98
C SER A 169 -21.24 6.73 13.01
N HIS A 170 -20.50 6.15 13.96
CA HIS A 170 -19.71 6.91 14.93
C HIS A 170 -18.52 7.58 14.25
N GLU A 171 -17.74 6.84 13.47
CA GLU A 171 -16.60 7.41 12.73
C GLU A 171 -17.06 8.44 11.70
N GLN A 172 -18.11 8.13 10.93
CA GLN A 172 -18.64 9.12 9.99
C GLN A 172 -19.10 10.40 10.71
N TYR A 173 -19.57 10.31 11.96
CA TYR A 173 -19.94 11.49 12.76
C TYR A 173 -18.71 12.29 13.19
N THR A 174 -17.60 11.62 13.56
CA THR A 174 -16.31 12.26 13.81
C THR A 174 -15.86 13.10 12.61
N TYR A 175 -16.11 12.65 11.37
CA TYR A 175 -15.78 13.43 10.17
C TYR A 175 -16.58 14.74 10.07
N LEU A 176 -17.87 14.69 10.42
CA LEU A 176 -18.74 15.87 10.45
C LEU A 176 -18.26 16.88 11.50
N GLU A 177 -17.87 16.41 12.68
CA GLU A 177 -17.32 17.24 13.76
C GLU A 177 -16.00 17.89 13.35
N ALA A 178 -15.07 17.10 12.80
CA ALA A 178 -13.77 17.59 12.36
C ALA A 178 -13.88 18.68 11.28
N PHE A 179 -14.77 18.50 10.30
CA PHE A 179 -15.03 19.52 9.29
C PHE A 179 -15.64 20.78 9.91
N THR A 180 -16.61 20.59 10.82
CA THR A 180 -17.26 21.70 11.52
C THR A 180 -16.25 22.54 12.30
N ASP A 181 -15.30 21.90 12.98
CA ASP A 181 -14.28 22.59 13.76
C ASP A 181 -13.27 23.38 12.90
N ALA A 182 -13.01 22.93 11.66
CA ALA A 182 -12.16 23.62 10.70
C ALA A 182 -12.80 24.92 10.13
N VAL A 183 -14.13 25.07 10.17
CA VAL A 183 -14.83 26.24 9.60
C VAL A 183 -14.58 27.51 10.42
N ALA A 184 -13.91 28.52 9.88
CA ALA A 184 -13.57 29.75 10.61
C ALA A 184 -14.78 30.67 10.90
N ASP A 185 -15.77 30.73 10.00
CA ASP A 185 -17.00 31.51 10.16
C ASP A 185 -17.80 30.98 11.38
N ARG A 186 -17.97 31.82 12.39
CA ARG A 186 -18.63 31.45 13.65
C ARG A 186 -20.11 31.15 13.46
N ASP A 187 -20.79 31.86 12.57
CA ASP A 187 -22.22 31.67 12.34
C ASP A 187 -22.43 30.37 11.59
N LEU A 188 -21.64 30.11 10.53
CA LEU A 188 -21.70 28.83 9.83
C LEU A 188 -21.36 27.66 10.76
N ARG A 189 -20.29 27.77 11.55
CA ARG A 189 -19.90 26.74 12.52
C ARG A 189 -21.02 26.45 13.53
N SER A 190 -21.71 27.48 14.03
CA SER A 190 -22.85 27.31 14.94
C SER A 190 -23.99 26.53 14.27
N HIS A 191 -24.37 26.92 13.05
CA HIS A 191 -25.42 26.22 12.30
C HIS A 191 -25.06 24.76 11.99
N LEU A 192 -23.78 24.48 11.68
CA LEU A 192 -23.32 23.11 11.47
C LEU A 192 -23.44 22.29 12.76
N ARG A 193 -23.01 22.80 13.93
CA ARG A 193 -23.17 22.10 15.21
C ARG A 193 -24.65 21.81 15.54
N GLU A 194 -25.54 22.78 15.34
CA GLU A 194 -26.99 22.59 15.51
C GLU A 194 -27.59 21.55 14.54
N ALA A 195 -26.98 21.39 13.35
CA ALA A 195 -27.36 20.36 12.40
C ALA A 195 -26.98 18.95 12.89
N LEU A 196 -25.88 18.82 13.64
CA LEU A 196 -25.39 17.57 14.20
C LEU A 196 -26.23 17.08 15.40
N ASP A 197 -26.75 17.98 16.24
CA ASP A 197 -27.51 17.67 17.45
C ASP A 197 -28.94 17.11 17.23
N GLY A 198 -29.26 16.52 16.07
CA GLY A 198 -30.62 16.07 15.78
C GLY A 198 -30.75 14.87 14.83
N ARG A 199 -31.99 14.61 14.39
CA ARG A 199 -32.27 13.50 13.47
C ARG A 199 -31.65 13.77 12.10
N ARG A 200 -31.08 12.72 11.49
CA ARG A 200 -30.45 12.76 10.16
C ARG A 200 -29.33 13.83 10.08
N PRO A 201 -28.31 13.76 10.96
CA PRO A 201 -27.26 14.78 11.05
C PRO A 201 -26.55 15.00 9.72
N PHE A 202 -26.20 13.92 9.00
CA PHE A 202 -25.59 13.98 7.66
C PHE A 202 -26.37 14.84 6.66
N ARG A 203 -27.69 14.64 6.61
CA ARG A 203 -28.53 15.37 5.66
C ARG A 203 -28.55 16.86 5.99
N ARG A 204 -28.82 17.18 7.26
CA ARG A 204 -28.90 18.56 7.73
C ARG A 204 -27.56 19.28 7.57
N PHE A 205 -26.46 18.61 7.87
CA PHE A 205 -25.11 19.12 7.65
C PHE A 205 -24.88 19.48 6.18
N LYS A 206 -25.18 18.56 5.24
CA LYS A 206 -25.07 18.83 3.81
C LYS A 206 -26.00 19.95 3.34
N ASP A 207 -27.22 20.04 3.88
CA ASP A 207 -28.16 21.12 3.57
C ASP A 207 -27.59 22.48 3.98
N VAL A 208 -26.97 22.59 5.15
CA VAL A 208 -26.30 23.82 5.62
C VAL A 208 -25.14 24.19 4.69
N LEU A 209 -24.28 23.23 4.33
CA LEU A 209 -23.16 23.48 3.41
C LEU A 209 -23.62 23.92 2.02
N PHE A 210 -24.68 23.32 1.50
CA PHE A 210 -25.23 23.65 0.18
C PHE A 210 -25.85 25.04 0.13
N GLN A 211 -26.51 25.46 1.21
CA GLN A 211 -27.15 26.78 1.30
C GLN A 211 -26.16 27.91 1.60
N HIS A 212 -24.94 27.59 2.04
CA HIS A 212 -23.96 28.61 2.40
C HIS A 212 -23.31 29.30 1.20
N ARG A 213 -23.15 30.63 1.29
CA ARG A 213 -22.67 31.50 0.19
C ARG A 213 -21.22 31.22 -0.27
N THR A 214 -20.34 30.76 0.63
CA THR A 214 -18.91 30.58 0.33
C THR A 214 -18.62 29.33 -0.48
N LYS A 215 -19.62 28.48 -0.72
CA LYS A 215 -19.48 27.18 -1.40
C LYS A 215 -18.43 26.26 -0.77
N VAL A 216 -18.10 26.44 0.51
CA VAL A 216 -17.17 25.58 1.25
C VAL A 216 -17.58 24.10 1.20
N GLY A 217 -18.86 23.80 0.94
CA GLY A 217 -19.34 22.43 0.73
C GLY A 217 -18.63 21.65 -0.38
N VAL A 218 -17.94 22.30 -1.34
CA VAL A 218 -17.12 21.57 -2.32
C VAL A 218 -15.90 20.88 -1.71
N LEU A 219 -15.46 21.34 -0.54
CA LEU A 219 -14.35 20.74 0.22
C LEU A 219 -14.81 19.57 1.10
N TRP A 220 -16.12 19.36 1.26
CA TRP A 220 -16.63 18.28 2.10
C TRP A 220 -16.24 16.90 1.56
N SER A 221 -16.54 16.61 0.29
CA SER A 221 -16.21 15.32 -0.35
C SER A 221 -14.73 14.92 -0.19
N PRO A 222 -13.76 15.72 -0.65
CA PRO A 222 -12.35 15.35 -0.51
C PRO A 222 -11.91 15.24 0.95
N PHE A 223 -12.53 15.98 1.88
CA PHE A 223 -12.23 15.89 3.30
C PHE A 223 -12.70 14.58 3.92
N GLN A 224 -13.97 14.19 3.71
CA GLN A 224 -14.49 12.92 4.22
C GLN A 224 -13.81 11.71 3.55
N GLU A 225 -13.47 11.79 2.25
CA GLU A 225 -12.73 10.74 1.53
C GLU A 225 -11.33 10.56 2.12
N THR A 226 -10.66 11.67 2.49
CA THR A 226 -9.34 11.61 3.12
C THR A 226 -9.39 10.94 4.50
N LEU A 227 -10.39 11.27 5.33
CA LEU A 227 -10.56 10.62 6.64
C LEU A 227 -10.99 9.16 6.48
N GLY A 228 -11.89 8.87 5.54
CA GLY A 228 -12.29 7.51 5.18
C GLY A 228 -11.11 6.65 4.74
N ALA A 229 -10.15 7.23 4.02
CA ALA A 229 -8.92 6.53 3.63
C ALA A 229 -8.05 6.19 4.85
N ILE A 230 -7.88 7.11 5.80
CA ILE A 230 -7.14 6.85 7.05
C ILE A 230 -7.77 5.69 7.83
N ASP A 231 -9.09 5.71 7.99
CA ASP A 231 -9.84 4.62 8.64
C ASP A 231 -9.72 3.29 7.88
N THR A 232 -9.70 3.34 6.55
CA THR A 232 -9.55 2.17 5.69
C THR A 232 -8.16 1.57 5.81
N ILE A 233 -7.12 2.40 5.86
CA ILE A 233 -5.73 1.97 6.10
C ILE A 233 -5.61 1.32 7.48
N GLU A 234 -6.19 1.91 8.52
CA GLU A 234 -6.16 1.35 9.87
C GLU A 234 -6.92 0.01 9.96
N TRP A 235 -8.01 -0.14 9.21
CA TRP A 235 -8.72 -1.41 9.08
C TRP A 235 -7.86 -2.47 8.38
N LEU A 236 -7.21 -2.13 7.26
CA LEU A 236 -6.30 -3.03 6.54
C LEU A 236 -5.12 -3.47 7.40
N ARG A 237 -4.58 -2.55 8.22
CA ARG A 237 -3.52 -2.82 9.19
C ARG A 237 -3.97 -3.84 10.24
N HIS A 238 -5.18 -3.68 10.79
CA HIS A 238 -5.75 -4.64 11.74
C HIS A 238 -6.00 -6.04 11.15
N LEU A 239 -6.28 -6.11 9.86
CA LEU A 239 -6.41 -7.37 9.13
C LEU A 239 -5.05 -7.99 8.77
N GLU A 240 -3.94 -7.29 9.03
CA GLU A 240 -2.58 -7.67 8.62
C GLU A 240 -2.44 -7.84 7.09
N VAL A 241 -3.28 -7.15 6.31
CA VAL A 241 -3.22 -7.12 4.83
C VAL A 241 -2.04 -6.29 4.34
N ILE A 242 -1.73 -5.22 5.09
CA ILE A 242 -0.61 -4.29 4.89
C ILE A 242 0.27 -4.28 6.15
N THR A 243 1.55 -3.93 6.00
CA THR A 243 2.47 -3.81 7.14
C THR A 243 2.24 -2.54 7.94
N ASP A 244 2.76 -2.50 9.18
CA ASP A 244 2.74 -1.28 10.00
C ASP A 244 3.51 -0.11 9.34
N ASP A 245 4.62 -0.39 8.65
CA ASP A 245 5.40 0.64 7.95
C ASP A 245 4.64 1.22 6.74
N GLU A 246 3.97 0.37 5.98
CA GLU A 246 3.10 0.76 4.87
C GLU A 246 1.92 1.59 5.37
N ALA A 247 1.23 1.11 6.41
CA ALA A 247 0.13 1.84 7.03
C ALA A 247 0.58 3.20 7.55
N ALA A 248 1.74 3.28 8.23
CA ALA A 248 2.27 4.53 8.76
C ALA A 248 2.60 5.53 7.65
N TRP A 249 3.22 5.07 6.55
CA TRP A 249 3.59 5.93 5.43
C TRP A 249 2.35 6.48 4.71
N GLU A 250 1.38 5.62 4.39
CA GLU A 250 0.17 6.05 3.68
C GLU A 250 -0.72 6.92 4.58
N THR A 251 -0.90 6.57 5.85
CA THR A 251 -1.62 7.40 6.81
C THR A 251 -0.98 8.78 6.90
N ALA A 252 0.35 8.89 7.00
CA ALA A 252 1.03 10.18 7.04
C ALA A 252 0.76 11.04 5.79
N ALA A 253 0.67 10.42 4.60
CA ALA A 253 0.32 11.12 3.37
C ALA A 253 -1.13 11.64 3.39
N ARG A 254 -2.08 10.82 3.87
CA ARG A 254 -3.49 11.22 4.02
C ARG A 254 -3.69 12.28 5.11
N GLU A 255 -2.94 12.21 6.20
CA GLU A 255 -2.94 13.24 7.24
C GLU A 255 -2.41 14.59 6.74
N ALA A 256 -1.34 14.59 5.96
CA ALA A 256 -0.85 15.82 5.33
C ALA A 256 -1.91 16.44 4.40
N ARG A 257 -2.64 15.60 3.65
CA ARG A 257 -3.77 16.06 2.81
C ARG A 257 -4.94 16.59 3.64
N ARG A 258 -5.28 15.94 4.75
CA ARG A 258 -6.30 16.40 5.71
C ARG A 258 -5.95 17.80 6.22
N ASP A 259 -4.70 18.02 6.63
CA ASP A 259 -4.26 19.30 7.18
C ASP A 259 -4.31 20.41 6.11
N GLU A 260 -3.92 20.12 4.86
CA GLU A 260 -4.10 21.05 3.73
C GLU A 260 -5.58 21.41 3.51
N LEU A 261 -6.48 20.43 3.58
CA LEU A 261 -7.92 20.68 3.44
C LEU A 261 -8.47 21.51 4.61
N ILE A 262 -7.98 21.31 5.83
CA ILE A 262 -8.34 22.15 7.00
C ILE A 262 -7.96 23.60 6.74
N GLU A 263 -6.77 23.86 6.21
CA GLU A 263 -6.34 25.22 5.83
C GLU A 263 -7.24 25.82 4.75
N GLN A 264 -7.60 25.04 3.72
CA GLN A 264 -8.51 25.49 2.66
C GLN A 264 -9.92 25.79 3.19
N ILE A 265 -10.48 24.93 4.05
CA ILE A 265 -11.78 25.13 4.71
C ILE A 265 -11.75 26.41 5.55
N THR A 266 -10.69 26.56 6.35
CA THR A 266 -10.47 27.75 7.18
C THR A 266 -10.42 29.00 6.31
N ALA A 267 -9.61 29.00 5.24
CA ALA A 267 -9.46 30.14 4.34
C ALA A 267 -10.75 30.50 3.59
N ALA A 268 -11.50 29.50 3.13
CA ALA A 268 -12.77 29.68 2.42
C ALA A 268 -13.91 30.21 3.30
N THR A 269 -13.73 30.20 4.62
CA THR A 269 -14.74 30.60 5.62
C THR A 269 -14.28 31.73 6.53
N ARG A 270 -13.12 32.36 6.24
CA ARG A 270 -12.73 33.64 6.88
C ARG A 270 -13.50 34.80 6.26
#